data_AF-A0A8C6KLU7-F1
#
_entry.id   AF-A0A8C6KLU7-F1
#
_cell.length_a   1.000
_cell.length_b   1.000
_cell.length_c   1.000
_cell.angle_alpha   90.00
_cell.angle_beta   90.00
_cell.angle_gamma   90.00
#
_symmetry.space_group_name_H-M   'P 1'
#
loop_
_entity.id
_entity.type
_entity.pdbx_description
1 polymer ?
#
loop_
_entity_poly.entity_id
_entity_poly.type
_entity_poly.pdbx_seq_one_letter_code
_entity_poly.pdbx_strand_id
1 'polypeptide(L)'
;MKELSVLSLICSCFYPESRNKLVCEFEGTGDLKPLVYSSGLKIQLLWMICPSGQAFEVILKPLSPVSEAAHNLLSPPKRDISLEDIEKKLEAAEERRRYQEAQVLKSLAEKREHERDVLLKAMEENSNFSKMAEEKLQLKMEQIKENREAQLAAMMERLQEKVRRAETLMTICTGALLLIRMCLHKDGCVFRRHLPVNLLPNEQLCIRTQYLGMNHTNE
;
A
#
# COMPACT_ATOMS: atom_id res chain seq x y z
N MET A 1 58.90 67.04 -18.51
CA MET A 1 58.74 67.74 -17.22
C MET A 1 58.44 66.70 -16.15
N LYS A 2 58.87 66.98 -14.92
CA LYS A 2 59.01 66.06 -13.79
C LYS A 2 57.66 65.49 -13.34
N GLU A 3 57.51 64.17 -13.39
CA GLU A 3 56.45 63.46 -12.66
C GLU A 3 56.95 63.18 -11.23
N LEU A 4 56.18 63.68 -10.26
CA LEU A 4 56.48 63.62 -8.83
C LEU A 4 56.20 62.21 -8.32
N SER A 5 57.27 61.51 -7.96
CA SER A 5 57.24 60.14 -7.44
C SER A 5 56.59 60.07 -6.05
N VAL A 6 55.64 59.16 -5.91
CA VAL A 6 54.75 58.87 -4.76
C VAL A 6 55.50 58.17 -3.61
N LEU A 7 56.78 58.46 -3.43
CA LEU A 7 57.66 57.82 -2.44
C LEU A 7 57.68 58.53 -1.07
N SER A 8 56.70 59.38 -0.76
CA SER A 8 56.58 60.04 0.54
C SER A 8 55.59 59.37 1.51
N LEU A 9 55.00 58.23 1.14
CA LEU A 9 54.04 57.50 1.98
C LEU A 9 54.53 56.10 2.40
N ILE A 10 55.81 55.79 2.21
CA ILE A 10 56.39 54.51 2.63
C ILE A 10 57.33 54.77 3.80
N CYS A 11 56.91 54.28 4.97
CA CYS A 11 57.70 53.88 6.14
C CYS A 11 58.93 54.74 6.46
N SER A 12 58.93 55.39 7.63
CA SER A 12 60.11 55.97 8.31
C SER A 12 61.22 54.95 8.66
N CYS A 13 61.21 53.80 8.00
CA CYS A 13 62.04 52.62 8.20
C CYS A 13 63.20 52.56 7.19
N PHE A 14 63.28 53.50 6.23
CA PHE A 14 64.33 53.57 5.20
C PHE A 14 65.31 54.75 5.36
N TYR A 15 65.23 55.53 6.45
CA TYR A 15 66.23 56.56 6.77
C TYR A 15 66.72 56.39 8.22
N PRO A 16 67.91 55.78 8.45
CA PRO A 16 68.51 55.78 9.77
C PRO A 16 69.10 57.17 10.03
N GLU A 17 68.28 58.06 10.59
CA GLU A 17 68.76 59.34 11.11
C GLU A 17 69.52 59.09 12.43
N SER A 18 70.83 59.25 12.40
CA SER A 18 71.73 59.03 13.52
C SER A 18 71.46 60.02 14.66
N ARG A 19 70.80 59.60 15.74
CA ARG A 19 70.86 60.33 17.03
C ARG A 19 70.93 59.41 18.25
N ASN A 20 72.12 59.47 18.84
CA ASN A 20 72.49 59.23 20.24
C ASN A 20 72.67 57.77 20.70
N LYS A 21 73.94 57.37 20.67
CA LYS A 21 74.53 56.30 21.48
C LYS A 21 74.21 56.53 22.97
N LEU A 22 73.45 55.62 23.56
CA LEU A 22 73.68 55.18 24.93
C LEU A 22 74.01 53.69 24.84
N VAL A 23 75.30 53.43 24.73
CA VAL A 23 75.89 52.12 24.99
C VAL A 23 75.71 51.88 26.49
N CYS A 24 74.94 50.87 26.86
CA CYS A 24 75.11 50.20 28.14
C CYS A 24 75.37 48.73 27.83
N GLU A 25 76.64 48.39 27.70
CA GLU A 25 77.10 47.03 27.98
C GLU A 25 76.82 46.74 29.46
N PHE A 26 76.21 45.59 29.73
CA PHE A 26 76.49 44.88 30.97
C PHE A 26 76.29 43.39 30.74
N GLU A 27 77.40 42.65 30.71
CA GLU A 27 77.45 41.21 30.84
C GLU A 27 76.96 40.78 32.23
N GLY A 28 76.34 39.60 32.30
CA GLY A 28 76.39 38.79 33.51
C GLY A 28 75.10 38.74 34.32
N THR A 29 74.43 37.59 34.22
CA THR A 29 73.81 36.82 35.31
C THR A 29 73.74 37.49 36.68
N GLY A 30 72.52 37.69 37.19
CA GLY A 30 72.29 37.88 38.62
C GLY A 30 71.15 38.85 38.94
N ASP A 31 70.07 38.26 39.45
CA ASP A 31 69.07 38.86 40.34
C ASP A 31 68.36 40.16 39.93
N LEU A 32 67.07 39.99 39.68
CA LEU A 32 66.05 41.03 39.53
C LEU A 32 66.11 42.03 40.70
N LYS A 33 66.77 43.18 40.49
CA LYS A 33 66.67 44.33 41.40
C LYS A 33 65.48 45.21 40.99
N PRO A 34 64.52 45.48 41.89
CA PRO A 34 63.46 46.43 41.62
C PRO A 34 64.04 47.85 41.57
N LEU A 35 63.96 48.50 40.41
CA LEU A 35 64.23 49.93 40.27
C LEU A 35 62.99 50.71 40.76
N VAL A 36 63.11 51.30 41.95
CA VAL A 36 62.08 52.18 42.52
C VAL A 36 62.40 53.61 42.08
N TYR A 37 61.53 54.21 41.26
CA TYR A 37 61.53 55.66 41.05
C TYR A 37 60.74 56.36 42.18
N SER A 38 61.12 57.61 42.47
CA SER A 38 60.72 58.44 43.63
C SER A 38 59.24 58.84 43.71
N SER A 39 58.32 57.98 43.29
CA SER A 39 56.88 58.18 43.35
C SER A 39 56.14 56.86 43.65
N GLY A 40 56.62 56.05 44.59
CA GLY A 40 55.87 54.95 45.21
C GLY A 40 55.35 53.84 44.27
N LEU A 41 55.74 53.84 42.99
CA LEU A 41 55.31 52.92 41.96
C LEU A 41 56.27 51.73 41.91
N LYS A 42 55.79 50.52 42.19
CA LYS A 42 56.55 49.29 42.00
C LYS A 42 56.27 48.74 40.60
N ILE A 43 57.24 48.88 39.69
CA ILE A 43 57.22 48.21 38.40
C ILE A 43 57.91 46.85 38.58
N GLN A 44 57.16 45.76 38.47
CA GLN A 44 57.73 44.40 38.43
C GLN A 44 58.04 44.09 36.96
N LEU A 45 59.30 44.25 36.57
CA LEU A 45 59.74 43.94 35.21
C LEU A 45 59.84 42.41 35.04
N LEU A 46 58.84 41.79 34.43
CA LEU A 46 58.98 40.45 33.84
C LEU A 46 59.62 40.63 32.47
N TRP A 47 60.95 40.57 32.41
CA TRP A 47 61.71 40.98 31.23
C TRP A 47 61.63 39.93 30.12
N MET A 48 60.76 40.14 29.14
CA MET A 48 60.88 39.53 27.81
C MET A 48 61.18 40.65 26.81
N ILE A 49 62.43 40.70 26.34
CA ILE A 49 62.83 41.56 25.21
C ILE A 49 62.73 40.72 23.94
N CYS A 50 61.93 41.19 22.99
CA CYS A 50 61.96 40.69 21.62
C CYS A 50 62.62 41.73 20.71
N PRO A 51 63.24 41.34 19.59
CA PRO A 51 63.87 42.27 18.65
C PRO A 51 62.93 43.34 18.09
N SER A 52 61.60 43.11 18.15
CA SER A 52 60.56 44.02 17.67
C SER A 52 59.95 44.92 18.75
N GLY A 53 60.37 44.82 20.02
CA GLY A 53 59.86 45.68 21.09
C GLY A 53 60.04 45.12 22.50
N GLN A 54 59.72 45.96 23.48
CA GLN A 54 59.80 45.63 24.90
C GLN A 54 58.40 45.70 25.53
N ALA A 55 58.05 44.67 26.30
CA ALA A 55 56.81 44.63 27.07
C ALA A 55 57.12 44.65 28.58
N PHE A 56 56.34 45.40 29.34
CA PHE A 56 56.41 45.44 30.80
C PHE A 56 55.01 45.63 31.39
N GLU A 57 54.76 45.01 32.54
CA GLU A 57 53.51 45.16 33.29
C GLU A 57 53.69 46.21 34.38
N VAL A 58 52.87 47.27 34.34
CA VAL A 58 52.88 48.34 35.34
C VAL A 58 51.72 48.14 36.29
N ILE A 59 52.02 47.72 37.52
CA ILE A 59 51.02 47.62 38.59
C ILE A 59 51.09 48.89 39.43
N LEU A 60 50.17 49.83 39.19
CA LEU A 60 50.09 51.11 39.91
C LEU A 60 49.59 50.93 41.37
N LYS A 61 48.83 49.86 41.62
CA LYS A 61 48.29 49.46 42.93
C LYS A 61 48.21 47.92 42.94
N PRO A 62 48.80 47.21 43.91
CA PRO A 62 48.54 45.78 44.03
C PRO A 62 47.03 45.59 44.19
N LEU A 63 46.46 44.68 43.39
CA LEU A 63 45.04 44.39 43.43
C LEU A 63 44.66 44.07 44.89
N SER A 64 43.77 44.86 45.48
CA SER A 64 43.30 44.64 46.84
C SER A 64 42.72 43.21 46.91
N PRO A 65 42.99 42.39 47.96
CA PRO A 65 42.64 40.97 47.99
C PRO A 65 41.14 40.65 47.98
N VAL A 66 40.27 41.64 47.78
CA VAL A 66 38.83 41.48 47.88
C VAL A 66 38.19 41.97 46.58
N SER A 67 37.58 41.00 45.88
CA SER A 67 36.58 41.18 44.83
C SER A 67 37.06 41.22 43.38
N GLU A 68 37.72 40.15 42.92
CA GLU A 68 37.77 39.80 41.49
C GLU A 68 37.16 38.41 41.21
N ALA A 69 36.16 38.01 41.99
CA ALA A 69 35.50 36.70 41.84
C ALA A 69 33.98 36.78 41.71
N ALA A 70 33.38 37.98 41.57
CA ALA A 70 31.93 38.15 41.76
C ALA A 70 31.09 38.28 40.48
N HIS A 71 31.67 38.26 39.27
CA HIS A 71 30.87 38.42 38.03
C HIS A 71 30.94 37.26 37.04
N ASN A 72 31.59 36.16 37.39
CA ASN A 72 31.34 34.92 36.68
C ASN A 72 30.03 34.34 37.24
N LEU A 73 28.92 34.57 36.54
CA LEU A 73 27.76 33.70 36.68
C LEU A 73 28.30 32.27 36.55
N LEU A 74 28.33 31.56 37.67
CA LEU A 74 28.79 30.18 37.76
C LEU A 74 27.92 29.34 36.83
N SER A 75 28.33 29.24 35.56
CA SER A 75 28.09 28.06 34.76
C SER A 75 28.43 26.89 35.69
N PRO A 76 27.53 25.90 35.85
CA PRO A 76 27.87 24.67 36.55
C PRO A 76 29.24 24.21 36.06
N PRO A 77 30.16 23.79 36.97
CA PRO A 77 31.51 23.42 36.59
C PRO A 77 31.40 22.48 35.39
N LYS A 78 31.95 22.91 34.25
CA LYS A 78 31.95 22.10 33.04
C LYS A 78 32.71 20.84 33.41
N ARG A 79 31.99 19.74 33.62
CA ARG A 79 32.61 18.41 33.65
C ARG A 79 33.37 18.31 32.33
N ASP A 80 34.64 17.92 32.39
CA ASP A 80 35.42 17.66 31.19
C ASP A 80 34.68 16.59 30.39
N ILE A 81 34.14 17.00 29.24
CA ILE A 81 33.36 16.12 28.37
C ILE A 81 34.39 15.17 27.75
N SER A 82 34.23 13.87 27.98
CA SER A 82 35.12 12.86 27.40
C SER A 82 34.93 12.78 25.88
N LEU A 83 35.93 12.27 25.17
CA LEU A 83 35.83 12.01 23.73
C LEU A 83 34.58 11.16 23.40
N GLU A 84 34.33 10.14 24.22
CA GLU A 84 33.18 9.23 24.11
C GLU A 84 31.83 9.98 24.19
N ASP A 85 31.71 10.96 25.10
CA ASP A 85 30.48 11.77 25.25
C ASP A 85 30.25 12.71 24.05
N ILE A 86 31.33 13.16 23.40
CA ILE A 86 31.26 13.97 22.17
C ILE A 86 30.81 13.10 21.01
N GLU A 87 31.44 11.94 20.82
CA GLU A 87 31.10 10.98 19.77
C GLU A 87 29.64 10.53 19.88
N LYS A 88 29.19 10.17 21.08
CA LYS A 88 27.80 9.78 21.32
C LYS A 88 26.79 10.88 20.98
N LYS A 89 27.14 12.16 21.22
CA LYS A 89 26.26 13.29 20.83
C LYS A 89 26.22 13.49 19.32
N LEU A 90 27.34 13.29 18.62
CA LEU A 90 27.41 13.35 17.17
C LEU A 90 26.61 12.21 16.54
N GLU A 91 26.78 10.99 17.05
CA GLU A 91 26.03 9.81 16.61
C GLU A 91 24.52 9.99 16.84
N ALA A 92 24.11 10.47 18.02
CA ALA A 92 22.69 10.75 18.26
C ALA A 92 22.12 11.82 17.31
N ALA A 93 22.92 12.79 16.88
CA ALA A 93 22.51 13.78 15.88
C ALA A 93 22.42 13.16 14.47
N GLU A 94 23.31 12.22 14.14
CA GLU A 94 23.26 11.48 12.89
C GLU A 94 22.07 10.54 12.82
N GLU A 95 21.79 9.79 13.89
CA GLU A 95 20.61 8.92 13.97
C GLU A 95 19.30 9.72 13.83
N ARG A 96 19.22 10.93 14.37
CA ARG A 96 18.06 11.82 14.12
C ARG A 96 17.93 12.22 12.65
N ARG A 97 19.04 12.49 11.95
CA ARG A 97 19.01 12.76 10.50
C ARG A 97 18.57 11.53 9.71
N ARG A 98 19.20 10.38 9.97
CA ARG A 98 18.86 9.09 9.33
C ARG A 98 17.41 8.71 9.56
N TYR A 99 16.88 8.94 10.76
CA TYR A 99 15.49 8.68 11.07
C TYR A 99 14.54 9.54 10.23
N GLN A 100 14.82 10.84 10.09
CA GLN A 100 14.01 11.73 9.24
C GLN A 100 14.09 11.32 7.76
N GLU A 101 15.28 11.00 7.27
CA GLU A 101 15.49 10.50 5.91
C GLU A 101 14.72 9.19 5.68
N ALA A 102 14.80 8.24 6.62
CA ALA A 102 14.07 6.98 6.54
C ALA A 102 12.56 7.18 6.55
N GLN A 103 12.03 8.11 7.35
CA GLN A 103 10.60 8.45 7.32
C GLN A 103 10.16 9.01 5.95
N VAL A 104 10.97 9.92 5.38
CA VAL A 104 10.69 10.47 4.05
C VAL A 104 10.71 9.36 3.00
N LEU A 105 11.75 8.53 3.00
CA LEU A 105 11.87 7.40 2.06
C LEU A 105 10.71 6.41 2.21
N LYS A 106 10.29 6.10 3.44
CA LYS A 106 9.12 5.26 3.69
C LYS A 106 7.85 5.86 3.08
N SER A 107 7.59 7.15 3.32
CA SER A 107 6.41 7.82 2.75
C SER A 107 6.43 7.86 1.21
N LEU A 108 7.62 7.97 0.62
CA LEU A 108 7.79 7.92 -0.84
C LEU A 108 7.55 6.50 -1.37
N ALA A 109 8.04 5.47 -0.68
CA ALA A 109 7.80 4.08 -1.04
C ALA A 109 6.30 3.73 -0.98
N GLU A 110 5.61 4.14 0.08
CA GLU A 110 4.15 3.98 0.24
C GLU A 110 3.38 4.65 -0.90
N LYS A 111 3.76 5.87 -1.31
CA LYS A 111 3.15 6.54 -2.47
C LYS A 111 3.36 5.77 -3.77
N ARG A 112 4.56 5.22 -3.98
CA ARG A 112 4.86 4.41 -5.19
C ARG A 112 4.11 3.09 -5.20
N GLU A 113 3.90 2.49 -4.05
CA GLU A 113 3.05 1.31 -3.91
C GLU A 113 1.60 1.64 -4.24
N HIS A 114 1.06 2.72 -3.67
CA HIS A 114 -0.29 3.15 -3.97
C HIS A 114 -0.51 3.44 -5.46
N GLU A 115 0.44 4.10 -6.13
CA GLU A 115 0.39 4.32 -7.58
C GLU A 115 0.28 2.99 -8.36
N ARG A 116 1.06 1.97 -7.97
CA ARG A 116 0.97 0.63 -8.60
C ARG A 116 -0.39 -0.02 -8.34
N ASP A 117 -0.87 0.04 -7.10
CA ASP A 117 -2.15 -0.56 -6.71
C ASP A 117 -3.33 0.07 -7.46
N VAL A 118 -3.33 1.41 -7.63
CA VAL A 118 -4.36 2.11 -8.40
C VAL A 118 -4.37 1.65 -9.86
N LEU A 119 -3.19 1.51 -10.48
CA LEU A 119 -3.09 1.05 -11.86
C LEU A 119 -3.55 -0.40 -12.00
N LEU A 120 -3.11 -1.29 -11.11
CA LEU A 120 -3.52 -2.69 -11.11
C LEU A 120 -5.03 -2.83 -10.90
N LYS A 121 -5.61 -2.08 -9.96
CA LYS A 121 -7.04 -2.08 -9.70
C LYS A 121 -7.85 -1.60 -10.90
N ALA A 122 -7.39 -0.53 -11.57
CA ALA A 122 -8.05 -0.04 -12.78
C ALA A 122 -8.04 -1.09 -13.91
N MET A 123 -6.93 -1.82 -14.07
CA MET A 123 -6.84 -2.92 -15.04
C MET A 123 -7.75 -4.10 -14.66
N GLU A 124 -7.78 -4.48 -13.39
CA GLU A 124 -8.61 -5.57 -12.88
C GLU A 124 -10.10 -5.26 -13.02
N GLU A 125 -10.54 -4.04 -12.68
CA GLU A 125 -11.93 -3.63 -12.85
C GLU A 125 -12.36 -3.65 -14.32
N ASN A 126 -11.49 -3.21 -15.24
CA ASN A 126 -11.76 -3.28 -16.68
C ASN A 126 -11.86 -4.73 -17.19
N SER A 127 -10.98 -5.62 -16.70
CA SER A 127 -11.06 -7.05 -17.00
C SER A 127 -12.33 -7.69 -16.45
N ASN A 128 -12.68 -7.36 -15.21
CA ASN A 128 -13.89 -7.86 -14.53
C ASN A 128 -15.17 -7.40 -15.24
N PHE A 129 -15.23 -6.17 -15.73
CA PHE A 129 -16.38 -5.71 -16.51
C PHE A 129 -16.61 -6.55 -17.76
N SER A 130 -15.54 -6.84 -18.50
CA SER A 130 -15.59 -7.68 -19.70
C SER A 130 -16.03 -9.11 -19.37
N LYS A 131 -15.47 -9.70 -18.32
CA LYS A 131 -15.83 -11.04 -17.86
C LYS A 131 -17.29 -11.14 -17.42
N MET A 132 -17.78 -10.20 -16.62
CA MET A 132 -19.18 -10.18 -16.20
C MET A 132 -20.14 -10.01 -17.38
N ALA A 133 -19.78 -9.18 -18.38
CA ALA A 133 -20.57 -9.01 -19.58
C ALA A 133 -20.64 -10.31 -20.40
N GLU A 134 -19.52 -11.02 -20.52
CA GLU A 134 -19.45 -12.31 -21.20
C GLU A 134 -20.27 -13.39 -20.49
N GLU A 135 -20.09 -13.56 -19.18
CA GLU A 135 -20.84 -14.53 -18.37
C GLU A 135 -22.35 -14.27 -18.45
N LYS A 136 -22.76 -13.00 -18.39
CA LYS A 136 -24.18 -12.61 -18.53
C LYS A 136 -24.73 -12.93 -19.91
N LEU A 137 -23.95 -12.71 -20.97
CA LEU A 137 -24.33 -13.05 -22.33
C LEU A 137 -24.49 -14.56 -22.50
N GLN A 138 -23.51 -15.35 -22.03
CA GLN A 138 -23.54 -16.81 -22.07
C GLN A 138 -24.77 -17.36 -21.36
N LEU A 139 -25.05 -16.88 -20.13
CA LEU A 139 -26.24 -17.27 -19.37
C LEU A 139 -27.53 -16.97 -20.15
N LYS A 140 -27.60 -15.81 -20.82
CA LYS A 140 -28.78 -15.44 -21.62
C LYS A 140 -28.93 -16.30 -22.87
N MET A 141 -27.84 -16.67 -23.52
CA MET A 141 -27.87 -17.57 -24.67
C MET A 141 -28.35 -18.96 -24.28
N GLU A 142 -27.84 -19.52 -23.18
CA GLU A 142 -28.28 -20.83 -22.67
C GLU A 142 -29.75 -20.79 -22.26
N GLN A 143 -30.19 -19.74 -21.56
CA GLN A 143 -31.60 -19.60 -21.18
C GLN A 143 -32.53 -19.52 -22.41
N ILE A 144 -32.12 -18.82 -23.48
CA ILE A 144 -32.90 -18.76 -24.74
C ILE A 144 -32.96 -20.14 -25.39
N LYS A 145 -31.84 -20.86 -25.41
CA LYS A 145 -31.74 -22.20 -25.98
C LYS A 145 -32.64 -23.19 -25.22
N GLU A 146 -32.52 -23.26 -23.89
CA GLU A 146 -33.35 -24.11 -23.04
C GLU A 146 -34.85 -23.79 -23.21
N ASN A 147 -35.21 -22.50 -23.26
CA ASN A 147 -36.59 -22.09 -23.51
C ASN A 147 -37.11 -22.56 -24.87
N ARG A 148 -36.28 -22.45 -25.92
CA ARG A 148 -36.64 -22.91 -27.26
C ARG A 148 -36.79 -24.43 -27.31
N GLU A 149 -35.89 -25.16 -26.67
CA GLU A 149 -35.94 -26.61 -26.56
C GLU A 149 -37.18 -27.07 -25.79
N ALA A 150 -37.51 -26.43 -24.66
CA ALA A 150 -38.70 -26.71 -23.89
C ALA A 150 -39.99 -26.46 -24.70
N GLN A 151 -40.05 -25.37 -25.48
CA GLN A 151 -41.19 -25.09 -26.37
C GLN A 151 -41.35 -26.15 -27.46
N LEU A 152 -40.24 -26.57 -28.08
CA LEU A 152 -40.25 -27.62 -29.10
C LEU A 152 -40.63 -28.98 -28.50
N ALA A 153 -40.08 -29.33 -27.33
CA ALA A 153 -40.41 -30.57 -26.63
C ALA A 153 -41.91 -30.62 -26.26
N ALA A 154 -42.47 -29.53 -25.71
CA ALA A 154 -43.89 -29.43 -25.41
C ALA A 154 -44.77 -29.55 -26.67
N MET A 155 -44.33 -29.00 -27.81
CA MET A 155 -45.02 -29.17 -29.08
C MET A 155 -44.99 -30.62 -29.56
N MET A 156 -43.82 -31.27 -29.50
CA MET A 156 -43.64 -32.66 -29.91
C MET A 156 -44.47 -33.62 -29.05
N GLU A 157 -44.50 -33.42 -27.73
CA GLU A 157 -45.29 -34.24 -26.80
C GLU A 157 -46.79 -34.18 -27.13
N ARG A 158 -47.31 -32.98 -27.41
CA ARG A 158 -48.71 -32.79 -27.83
C ARG A 158 -49.03 -33.52 -29.14
N LEU A 159 -48.07 -33.62 -30.06
CA LEU A 159 -48.25 -34.36 -31.31
C LEU A 159 -48.17 -35.88 -31.08
N GLN A 160 -47.21 -36.35 -30.29
CA GLN A 160 -47.09 -37.76 -29.93
C GLN A 160 -48.33 -38.27 -29.18
N GLU A 161 -48.93 -37.46 -28.32
CA GLU A 161 -50.19 -37.77 -27.66
C GLU A 161 -51.33 -37.99 -28.66
N LYS A 162 -51.43 -37.17 -29.72
CA LYS A 162 -52.43 -37.36 -30.79
C LYS A 162 -52.20 -38.68 -31.54
N VAL A 163 -50.94 -39.03 -31.82
CA VAL A 163 -50.58 -40.30 -32.46
C VAL A 163 -50.98 -41.49 -31.58
N ARG A 164 -50.61 -41.48 -30.29
CA ARG A 164 -50.99 -42.54 -29.33
C ARG A 164 -52.51 -42.73 -29.23
N ARG A 165 -53.28 -41.63 -29.24
CA ARG A 165 -54.76 -41.69 -29.25
C ARG A 165 -55.27 -42.34 -30.53
N ALA A 166 -54.73 -41.96 -31.70
CA ALA A 166 -55.12 -42.56 -32.97
C ALA A 166 -54.79 -44.06 -33.00
N GLU A 167 -53.60 -44.47 -32.56
CA GLU A 167 -53.21 -45.89 -32.44
C GLU A 167 -54.16 -46.66 -31.53
N THR A 168 -54.47 -46.12 -30.35
CA THR A 168 -55.40 -46.74 -29.40
C THR A 168 -56.78 -46.94 -30.03
N LEU A 169 -57.31 -45.92 -30.72
CA LEU A 169 -58.58 -46.01 -31.43
C LEU A 169 -58.54 -47.06 -32.55
N MET A 170 -57.46 -47.12 -33.32
CA MET A 170 -57.29 -48.12 -34.36
C MET A 170 -57.28 -49.54 -33.79
N THR A 171 -56.59 -49.77 -32.66
CA THR A 171 -56.60 -51.06 -31.98
C THR A 171 -58.02 -51.44 -31.51
N ILE A 172 -58.76 -50.51 -30.91
CA ILE A 172 -60.15 -50.73 -30.47
C ILE A 172 -61.06 -51.10 -31.65
N CYS A 173 -61.00 -50.33 -32.74
CA CYS A 173 -61.80 -50.59 -33.94
C CYS A 173 -61.47 -51.95 -34.57
N THR A 174 -60.19 -52.29 -34.64
CA THR A 174 -59.74 -53.58 -35.20
C THR A 174 -60.24 -54.74 -34.33
N GLY A 175 -60.18 -54.60 -33.00
CA GLY A 175 -60.73 -55.58 -32.06
C GLY A 175 -62.25 -55.73 -32.19
N ALA A 176 -62.99 -54.63 -32.30
CA ALA A 176 -64.45 -54.66 -32.50
C ALA A 176 -64.82 -55.36 -33.81
N LEU A 177 -64.11 -55.08 -34.92
CA LEU A 177 -64.32 -55.75 -36.19
C LEU A 177 -64.03 -57.26 -36.11
N LEU A 178 -63.00 -57.67 -35.37
CA LEU A 178 -62.70 -59.08 -35.14
C LEU A 178 -63.83 -59.78 -34.36
N LEU A 179 -64.35 -59.13 -33.30
CA LEU A 179 -65.49 -59.65 -32.53
C LEU A 179 -66.75 -59.77 -33.38
N ILE A 180 -67.07 -58.76 -34.19
CA ILE A 180 -68.22 -58.81 -35.12
C ILE A 180 -68.04 -59.98 -36.10
N ARG A 181 -66.85 -60.14 -36.69
CA ARG A 181 -66.54 -61.26 -37.59
C ARG A 181 -66.72 -62.62 -36.90
N MET A 182 -66.30 -62.75 -35.64
CA MET A 182 -66.50 -63.97 -34.86
C MET A 182 -67.97 -64.24 -34.53
N CYS A 183 -68.77 -63.20 -34.28
CA CYS A 183 -70.22 -63.33 -34.04
C CYS A 183 -70.96 -63.73 -35.31
N LEU A 184 -70.70 -63.07 -36.45
CA LEU A 184 -71.29 -63.41 -37.75
C LEU A 184 -70.92 -64.83 -38.20
N HIS A 185 -69.70 -65.29 -37.91
CA HIS A 185 -69.31 -66.67 -38.20
C HIS A 185 -70.03 -67.69 -37.29
N LYS A 186 -70.40 -67.30 -36.06
CA LYS A 186 -71.20 -68.13 -35.14
C LYS A 186 -72.70 -68.14 -35.47
N ASP A 187 -73.24 -67.09 -36.08
CA ASP A 187 -74.65 -67.10 -36.51
C ASP A 187 -74.92 -68.03 -37.72
N GLY A 188 -73.85 -68.53 -38.37
CA GLY A 188 -73.90 -69.68 -39.29
C GLY A 188 -73.74 -71.06 -38.60
N CYS A 189 -73.54 -71.10 -37.28
CA CYS A 189 -73.31 -72.31 -36.50
C CYS A 189 -73.98 -72.22 -35.11
N VAL A 190 -75.27 -72.61 -35.06
CA VAL A 190 -76.04 -73.09 -33.89
C VAL A 190 -75.45 -72.74 -32.51
N PHE A 191 -76.13 -71.81 -31.82
CA PHE A 191 -76.01 -71.49 -30.41
C PHE A 191 -75.76 -72.72 -29.52
N ARG A 192 -74.50 -72.96 -29.12
CA ARG A 192 -74.17 -73.85 -27.98
C ARG A 192 -73.27 -73.10 -26.99
N ARG A 193 -73.82 -72.93 -25.79
CA ARG A 193 -73.26 -72.25 -24.62
C ARG A 193 -71.89 -72.81 -24.23
N HIS A 194 -70.86 -71.97 -24.19
CA HIS A 194 -69.88 -71.94 -23.11
C HIS A 194 -69.02 -70.66 -23.18
N LEU A 195 -69.05 -69.87 -22.11
CA LEU A 195 -68.25 -68.66 -21.93
C LEU A 195 -66.99 -69.03 -21.13
N PRO A 196 -65.75 -68.73 -21.59
CA PRO A 196 -64.57 -68.92 -20.76
C PRO A 196 -64.38 -67.74 -19.79
N VAL A 197 -64.01 -68.08 -18.56
CA VAL A 197 -64.14 -67.29 -17.31
C VAL A 197 -62.98 -66.31 -17.05
N ASN A 198 -62.16 -65.93 -18.04
CA ASN A 198 -60.96 -65.12 -17.76
C ASN A 198 -60.78 -63.95 -18.76
N LEU A 199 -61.66 -62.94 -18.69
CA LEU A 199 -61.44 -61.65 -19.34
C LEU A 199 -61.04 -60.58 -18.30
N LEU A 200 -60.01 -59.80 -18.65
CA LEU A 200 -59.45 -58.71 -17.86
C LEU A 200 -60.53 -57.68 -17.46
N PRO A 201 -60.38 -56.96 -16.33
CA PRO A 201 -61.44 -56.12 -15.77
C PRO A 201 -62.04 -55.08 -16.74
N ASN A 202 -61.23 -54.58 -17.67
CA ASN A 202 -61.66 -53.58 -18.67
C ASN A 202 -62.53 -54.16 -19.80
N GLU A 203 -62.41 -55.45 -20.12
CA GLU A 203 -63.26 -56.10 -21.12
C GLU A 203 -64.64 -56.48 -20.55
N GLN A 204 -64.75 -56.69 -19.23
CA GLN A 204 -66.03 -56.94 -18.58
C GLN A 204 -66.94 -55.71 -18.56
N LEU A 205 -66.39 -54.49 -18.53
CA LEU A 205 -67.19 -53.26 -18.54
C LEU A 205 -67.89 -53.04 -19.89
N CYS A 206 -67.23 -53.43 -21.00
CA CYS A 206 -67.80 -53.34 -22.34
C CYS A 206 -69.03 -54.26 -22.50
N ILE A 207 -68.93 -55.49 -21.98
CA ILE A 207 -70.04 -56.46 -22.03
C ILE A 207 -71.19 -56.02 -21.11
N ARG A 208 -70.90 -55.50 -19.91
CA ARG A 208 -71.95 -55.09 -18.95
C ARG A 208 -72.76 -53.89 -19.44
N THR A 209 -72.17 -53.01 -20.24
CA THR A 209 -72.87 -51.84 -20.82
C THR A 209 -73.75 -52.24 -22.01
N GLN A 210 -73.35 -53.23 -22.81
CA GLN A 210 -74.20 -53.78 -23.88
C GLN A 210 -75.44 -54.51 -23.35
N TYR A 211 -75.34 -55.24 -22.23
CA TYR A 211 -76.49 -55.96 -21.66
C TYR A 211 -77.49 -55.06 -20.92
N LEU A 212 -77.07 -53.93 -20.36
CA LEU A 212 -77.99 -52.99 -19.69
C LEU A 212 -78.71 -52.06 -20.69
N GLY A 213 -78.15 -51.84 -21.89
CA GLY A 213 -78.78 -51.03 -22.93
C GLY A 213 -79.91 -51.71 -23.71
N MET A 214 -80.10 -53.03 -23.57
CA MET A 214 -81.15 -53.77 -24.31
C MET A 214 -82.44 -54.04 -23.52
N ASN A 215 -82.53 -53.62 -22.25
CA ASN A 215 -83.72 -53.89 -21.41
C ASN A 215 -84.58 -52.65 -21.11
N HIS A 216 -84.39 -51.53 -21.81
CA HIS A 216 -85.21 -50.32 -21.65
C HIS A 216 -85.78 -49.83 -22.98
N THR A 217 -86.58 -50.66 -23.64
CA THR A 217 -87.62 -50.24 -24.58
C THR A 217 -88.58 -51.40 -24.77
N ASN A 218 -89.57 -51.52 -23.88
CA ASN A 218 -90.88 -52.13 -24.11
C ASN A 218 -91.70 -51.98 -22.83
N GLU A 219 -92.24 -50.77 -22.65
CA GLU A 219 -93.59 -50.49 -22.13
C GLU A 219 -93.95 -49.03 -22.48
#